data_AF-A0AB74BTQ5-F1
#
_entry.id   AF-A0AB74BTQ5-F1
#
_cell.length_a   1.000
_cell.length_b   1.000
_cell.length_c   1.000
_cell.angle_alpha   90.00
_cell.angle_beta   90.00
_cell.angle_gamma   90.00
#
_symmetry.space_group_name_H-M   'P 1'
#
loop_
_entity.id
_entity.type
_entity.pdbx_description
1 polymer ?
#
loop_
_entity_poly.entity_id
_entity_poly.type
_entity_poly.pdbx_seq_one_letter_code
_entity_poly.pdbx_strand_id
1 'polypeptide(L)'
;MRVLNMVKPVNSQILGLLEPRSRELLEMRRSFHNLLERRKDEGARIRFVCFYETIPMFKSCIVSEESATIDGEANFPIFENHMDMDQFSGFDDSGYRSIIREVRQLVREKDLGYLCPSCERRWRADLTPGAQYFCPFCGQHRSD
;
A
#
# COMPACT_ATOMS: atom_id res chain seq x y z
N MET A 1 -12.67 42.19 17.63
CA MET A 1 -11.81 41.02 17.39
C MET A 1 -12.16 39.95 18.42
N ARG A 2 -12.95 38.95 18.06
CA ARG A 2 -13.27 37.79 18.92
C ARG A 2 -12.45 36.60 18.41
N VAL A 3 -11.47 36.18 19.18
CA VAL A 3 -10.69 34.95 18.92
C VAL A 3 -11.53 33.80 19.49
N LEU A 4 -12.34 33.16 18.65
CA LEU A 4 -13.16 32.01 19.06
C LEU A 4 -12.30 30.74 18.97
N ASN A 5 -12.11 30.10 20.12
CA ASN A 5 -11.72 28.71 20.36
C ASN A 5 -11.49 27.83 19.12
N MET A 6 -10.24 27.41 18.88
CA MET A 6 -9.95 26.28 17.98
C MET A 6 -8.76 25.41 18.42
N VAL A 7 -8.39 25.38 19.71
CA VAL A 7 -7.51 24.30 20.19
C VAL A 7 -8.40 23.12 20.55
N LYS A 8 -8.66 22.23 19.58
CA LYS A 8 -9.21 20.91 19.89
C LYS A 8 -8.21 20.22 20.81
N PRO A 9 -8.62 19.67 21.97
CA PRO A 9 -7.73 18.90 22.80
C PRO A 9 -7.27 17.67 22.00
N VAL A 10 -6.00 17.68 21.61
CA VAL A 10 -5.35 16.53 20.96
C VAL A 10 -4.94 15.58 22.06
N ASN A 11 -5.24 14.29 21.90
CA ASN A 11 -4.79 13.28 22.84
C ASN A 11 -3.28 13.07 22.64
N SER A 12 -2.49 13.80 23.42
CA SER A 12 -1.02 13.77 23.36
C SER A 12 -0.42 12.39 23.63
N GLN A 13 -1.13 11.53 24.38
CA GLN A 13 -0.71 10.14 24.60
C GLN A 13 -0.79 9.32 23.31
N ILE A 14 -1.85 9.52 22.51
CA ILE A 14 -1.97 8.88 21.18
C ILE A 14 -0.92 9.44 20.22
N LEU A 15 -0.66 10.76 20.26
CA LEU A 15 0.36 11.36 19.41
C LEU A 15 1.76 10.82 19.71
N GLY A 16 2.07 10.53 20.97
CA GLY A 16 3.34 9.91 21.36
C GLY A 16 3.57 8.52 20.73
N LEU A 17 2.49 7.77 20.46
CA LEU A 17 2.58 6.50 19.73
C LEU A 17 2.88 6.71 18.24
N LEU A 18 2.52 7.87 17.70
CA LEU A 18 2.69 8.23 16.29
C LEU A 18 3.96 9.05 16.04
N GLU A 19 4.76 9.33 17.09
CA GLU A 19 6.03 10.01 16.93
C GLU A 19 6.98 9.17 16.07
N PRO A 20 7.74 9.80 15.14
CA PRO A 20 8.73 9.09 14.36
C PRO A 20 9.67 8.28 15.27
N ARG A 21 9.81 6.99 14.98
CA ARG A 21 10.64 6.03 15.75
C ARG A 21 10.10 5.65 17.13
N SER A 22 8.82 5.91 17.42
CA SER A 22 8.15 5.25 18.55
C SER A 22 8.33 3.73 18.44
N ARG A 23 8.40 3.05 19.60
CA ARG A 23 8.57 1.60 19.62
C ARG A 23 7.42 0.91 18.87
N GLU A 24 6.22 1.45 19.03
CA GLU A 24 4.99 0.93 18.47
C GLU A 24 4.95 1.05 16.95
N LEU A 25 5.35 2.19 16.36
CA LEU A 25 5.46 2.32 14.90
C LEU A 25 6.56 1.44 14.32
N LEU A 26 7.71 1.33 15.01
CA LEU A 26 8.78 0.44 14.57
C LEU A 26 8.35 -1.03 14.58
N GLU A 27 7.63 -1.44 15.62
CA GLU A 27 7.09 -2.79 15.75
C GLU A 27 5.99 -3.09 14.72
N MET A 28 5.10 -2.12 14.47
CA MET A 28 4.09 -2.22 13.43
C MET A 28 4.73 -2.38 12.05
N ARG A 29 5.71 -1.53 11.70
CA ARG A 29 6.44 -1.60 10.44
C ARG A 29 7.15 -2.95 10.29
N ARG A 30 7.86 -3.41 11.33
CA ARG A 30 8.54 -4.72 11.32
C ARG A 30 7.56 -5.87 11.13
N SER A 31 6.44 -5.85 11.86
CA SER A 31 5.40 -6.88 11.75
C SER A 31 4.78 -6.92 10.36
N PHE A 32 4.56 -5.74 9.76
CA PHE A 32 4.06 -5.64 8.39
C PHE A 32 5.06 -6.20 7.38
N HIS A 33 6.34 -5.83 7.43
CA HIS A 33 7.37 -6.40 6.55
C HIS A 33 7.49 -7.92 6.70
N ASN A 34 7.47 -8.43 7.94
CA ASN A 34 7.52 -9.88 8.18
C ASN A 34 6.29 -10.60 7.58
N LEU A 35 5.11 -9.99 7.65
CA LEU A 35 3.91 -10.52 7.00
C LEU A 35 4.07 -10.57 5.48
N LEU A 36 4.63 -9.52 4.87
CA LEU A 36 4.85 -9.46 3.43
C LEU A 36 5.85 -10.51 2.95
N GLU A 37 7.01 -10.64 3.60
CA GLU A 37 8.00 -11.66 3.24
C GLU A 37 7.43 -13.07 3.45
N ARG A 38 6.73 -13.32 4.56
CA ARG A 38 6.08 -14.63 4.76
C ARG A 38 5.08 -14.95 3.64
N ARG A 39 4.27 -13.97 3.22
CA ARG A 39 3.30 -14.16 2.14
C ARG A 39 3.96 -14.42 0.79
N LYS A 40 5.09 -13.77 0.54
CA LYS A 40 5.93 -14.03 -0.64
C LYS A 40 6.52 -15.45 -0.60
N ASP A 41 7.07 -15.89 0.54
CA ASP A 41 7.60 -17.25 0.72
C ASP A 41 6.50 -18.32 0.60
N GLU A 42 5.29 -18.00 1.04
CA GLU A 42 4.09 -18.83 0.91
C GLU A 42 3.52 -18.86 -0.52
N GLY A 43 4.12 -18.18 -1.50
CA GLY A 43 3.58 -18.09 -2.85
C GLY A 43 2.19 -17.45 -2.87
N ALA A 44 2.02 -16.39 -2.08
CA ALA A 44 0.83 -15.57 -2.03
C ALA A 44 1.23 -14.09 -1.91
N ARG A 45 2.17 -13.64 -2.76
CA ARG A 45 2.78 -12.30 -2.63
C ARG A 45 1.71 -11.22 -2.68
N ILE A 46 1.70 -10.36 -1.66
CA ILE A 46 0.84 -9.17 -1.66
C ILE A 46 1.56 -8.08 -2.44
N ARG A 47 0.91 -7.57 -3.49
CA ARG A 47 1.37 -6.40 -4.24
C ARG A 47 0.64 -5.16 -3.78
N PHE A 48 1.35 -4.06 -3.71
CA PHE A 48 0.80 -2.76 -3.35
C PHE A 48 1.51 -1.67 -4.14
N VAL A 49 0.89 -0.49 -4.15
CA VAL A 49 1.45 0.71 -4.75
C VAL A 49 1.38 1.79 -3.69
N CYS A 50 2.51 2.44 -3.44
CA CYS A 50 2.63 3.48 -2.43
C CYS A 50 2.40 4.87 -3.05
N PHE A 51 1.81 5.77 -2.29
CA PHE A 51 1.67 7.18 -2.67
C PHE A 51 2.16 8.05 -1.52
N TYR A 52 2.83 9.16 -1.84
CA TYR A 52 3.38 10.07 -0.83
C TYR A 52 3.10 11.53 -1.17
N GLU A 53 2.96 12.35 -0.13
CA GLU A 53 2.76 13.79 -0.26
C GLU A 53 4.03 14.48 -0.75
N THR A 54 3.87 15.61 -1.44
CA THR A 54 5.00 16.44 -1.88
C THR A 54 4.87 17.91 -1.45
N ILE A 55 3.71 18.31 -0.92
CA ILE A 55 3.52 19.63 -0.33
C ILE A 55 3.65 19.52 1.19
N PRO A 56 4.67 20.12 1.82
CA PRO A 56 4.84 20.04 3.25
C PRO A 56 3.74 20.80 4.00
N MET A 57 3.37 20.31 5.18
CA MET A 57 2.56 21.05 6.13
C MET A 57 3.47 21.77 7.14
N PHE A 58 3.43 23.09 7.13
CA PHE A 58 4.35 23.97 7.89
C PHE A 58 5.82 23.85 7.47
N LYS A 59 6.57 22.91 8.06
CA LYS A 59 8.04 22.82 7.92
C LYS A 59 8.52 21.48 7.34
N SER A 60 7.64 20.50 7.23
CA SER A 60 7.96 19.18 6.68
C SER A 60 6.69 18.50 6.16
N CYS A 61 6.87 17.47 5.35
CA CYS A 61 5.82 16.47 5.15
C CYS A 61 5.47 15.86 6.52
N ILE A 62 4.20 15.55 6.73
CA ILE A 62 3.73 14.81 7.91
C ILE A 62 4.29 13.39 7.87
N VAL A 63 4.29 12.77 6.67
CA VAL A 63 4.93 11.48 6.40
C VAL A 63 6.00 11.68 5.33
N SER A 64 7.25 11.34 5.65
CA SER A 64 8.34 11.40 4.66
C SER A 64 8.14 10.35 3.56
N GLU A 65 8.67 10.61 2.36
CA GLU A 65 8.70 9.63 1.26
C GLU A 65 9.25 8.28 1.74
N GLU A 66 10.42 8.27 2.39
CA GLU A 66 11.05 7.05 2.95
C GLU A 66 10.10 6.25 3.86
N SER A 67 9.25 6.93 4.64
CA SER A 67 8.28 6.27 5.53
C SER A 67 7.00 5.82 4.81
N ALA A 68 6.65 6.47 3.69
CA ALA A 68 5.46 6.17 2.89
C ALA A 68 5.71 5.11 1.80
N THR A 69 6.98 4.83 1.49
CA THR A 69 7.39 3.85 0.47
C THR A 69 7.92 2.56 1.07
N ILE A 70 7.90 1.50 0.27
CA ILE A 70 8.51 0.21 0.58
C ILE A 70 9.42 -0.18 -0.58
N ASP A 71 10.64 -0.60 -0.25
CA ASP A 71 11.64 -0.96 -1.24
C ASP A 71 11.16 -2.09 -2.16
N GLY A 72 11.40 -1.92 -3.46
CA GLY A 72 11.03 -2.89 -4.49
C GLY A 72 9.57 -2.85 -4.94
N GLU A 73 8.77 -1.92 -4.40
CA GLU A 73 7.36 -1.76 -4.75
C GLU A 73 7.13 -0.40 -5.44
N ALA A 74 6.15 -0.36 -6.34
CA ALA A 74 5.88 0.85 -7.12
C ALA A 74 5.41 1.97 -6.18
N ASN A 75 5.91 3.19 -6.41
CA ASN A 75 5.53 4.35 -5.63
C ASN A 75 5.46 5.61 -6.48
N PHE A 76 4.58 6.53 -6.12
CA PHE A 76 4.32 7.76 -6.88
C PHE A 76 4.02 8.96 -5.97
N PRO A 77 4.46 10.17 -6.36
CA PRO A 77 4.10 11.39 -5.65
C PRO A 77 2.65 11.79 -5.91
N ILE A 78 2.01 12.41 -4.92
CA ILE A 78 0.80 13.21 -5.06
C ILE A 78 1.16 14.67 -4.75
N PHE A 79 0.78 15.59 -5.63
CA PHE A 79 1.06 17.02 -5.48
C PHE A 79 0.11 17.71 -4.50
N GLU A 80 0.04 17.16 -3.30
CA GLU A 80 -0.78 17.64 -2.20
C GLU A 80 -0.05 17.42 -0.88
N ASN A 81 -0.59 17.99 0.20
CA ASN A 81 -0.15 17.72 1.56
C ASN A 81 -0.90 16.51 2.14
N HIS A 82 -0.44 15.98 3.27
CA HIS A 82 -1.00 14.77 3.87
C HIS A 82 -2.50 14.83 4.18
N MET A 83 -3.03 16.01 4.49
CA MET A 83 -4.45 16.18 4.85
C MET A 83 -5.36 16.28 3.62
N ASP A 84 -4.80 16.66 2.47
CA ASP A 84 -5.56 16.94 1.25
C ASP A 84 -5.28 15.91 0.15
N MET A 85 -4.22 15.08 0.26
CA MET A 85 -3.82 14.11 -0.77
C MET A 85 -4.83 12.97 -1.02
N ASP A 86 -5.79 12.78 -0.12
CA ASP A 86 -6.91 11.84 -0.24
C ASP A 86 -8.22 12.50 -0.69
N GLN A 87 -8.22 13.81 -0.90
CA GLN A 87 -9.37 14.59 -1.33
C GLN A 87 -9.26 14.95 -2.80
N PHE A 88 -10.18 14.43 -3.63
CA PHE A 88 -10.17 14.69 -5.06
C PHE A 88 -11.31 15.62 -5.46
N SER A 89 -10.97 16.62 -6.29
CA SER A 89 -11.96 17.55 -6.84
C SER A 89 -12.90 16.90 -7.88
N GLY A 90 -12.52 15.75 -8.43
CA GLY A 90 -13.31 14.97 -9.39
C GLY A 90 -12.46 14.01 -10.21
N PHE A 91 -13.02 13.51 -11.32
CA PHE A 91 -12.34 12.53 -12.19
C PHE A 91 -11.12 13.08 -12.95
N ASP A 92 -11.06 14.40 -13.13
CA ASP A 92 -9.95 15.08 -13.82
C ASP A 92 -8.81 15.47 -12.89
N ASP A 93 -8.99 15.29 -11.58
CA ASP A 93 -7.98 15.54 -10.57
C ASP A 93 -6.72 14.68 -10.81
N SER A 94 -5.53 15.28 -10.69
CA SER A 94 -4.27 14.61 -11.02
C SER A 94 -3.94 13.49 -10.03
N GLY A 95 -4.26 13.67 -8.74
CA GLY A 95 -4.14 12.64 -7.71
C GLY A 95 -5.07 11.47 -7.99
N TYR A 96 -6.33 11.77 -8.29
CA TYR A 96 -7.33 10.76 -8.63
C TYR A 96 -6.90 9.93 -9.86
N ARG A 97 -6.47 10.60 -10.94
CA ARG A 97 -6.03 9.95 -12.17
C ARG A 97 -4.81 9.07 -11.96
N SER A 98 -3.90 9.46 -11.07
CA SER A 98 -2.72 8.67 -10.73
C SER A 98 -3.12 7.41 -9.97
N ILE A 99 -3.96 7.52 -8.94
CA ILE A 99 -4.43 6.37 -8.17
C ILE A 99 -5.24 5.40 -9.04
N ILE A 100 -6.21 5.89 -9.82
CA ILE A 100 -7.07 5.02 -10.62
C ILE A 100 -6.29 4.30 -11.73
N ARG A 101 -5.20 4.89 -12.24
CA ARG A 101 -4.30 4.25 -13.20
C ARG A 101 -3.67 3.00 -12.59
N GLU A 102 -3.13 3.12 -11.38
CA GLU A 102 -2.47 2.02 -10.66
C GLU A 102 -3.46 0.97 -10.18
N VAL A 103 -4.64 1.37 -9.68
CA VAL A 103 -5.72 0.43 -9.34
C VAL A 103 -6.12 -0.41 -10.56
N ARG A 104 -6.32 0.23 -11.72
CA ARG A 104 -6.62 -0.49 -12.96
C ARG A 104 -5.48 -1.42 -13.39
N GLN A 105 -4.23 -1.03 -13.16
CA GLN A 105 -3.07 -1.87 -13.45
C GLN A 105 -3.06 -3.12 -12.55
N LEU A 106 -3.28 -2.96 -11.25
CA LEU A 106 -3.36 -4.07 -10.30
C LEU A 106 -4.50 -5.05 -10.63
N VAL A 107 -5.67 -4.53 -11.03
CA VAL A 107 -6.80 -5.38 -11.45
C VAL A 107 -6.44 -6.15 -12.72
N ARG A 108 -5.87 -5.49 -13.74
CA ARG A 108 -5.44 -6.17 -14.97
C ARG A 108 -4.42 -7.28 -14.70
N GLU A 109 -3.45 -7.02 -13.82
CA GLU A 109 -2.43 -8.01 -13.48
C GLU A 109 -3.01 -9.21 -12.73
N LYS A 110 -4.02 -9.00 -11.87
CA LYS A 110 -4.78 -10.12 -11.28
C LYS A 110 -5.54 -10.91 -12.34
N ASP A 111 -6.16 -10.23 -13.31
CA ASP A 111 -6.92 -10.89 -14.38
C ASP A 111 -6.05 -11.71 -15.33
N LEU A 112 -4.77 -11.33 -15.49
CA LEU A 112 -3.81 -12.10 -16.27
C LEU A 112 -3.55 -13.50 -15.68
N GLY A 113 -3.91 -13.73 -14.42
CA GLY A 113 -3.69 -15.01 -13.74
C GLY A 113 -2.20 -15.34 -13.57
N TYR A 114 -1.95 -16.42 -12.85
CA TYR A 114 -0.63 -16.94 -12.62
C TYR A 114 -0.11 -17.69 -13.86
N LEU A 115 1.07 -17.32 -14.38
CA LEU A 115 1.75 -18.07 -15.44
C LEU A 115 2.59 -19.19 -14.83
N CYS A 116 2.22 -20.44 -15.07
CA CYS A 116 2.99 -21.58 -14.60
C CYS A 116 4.34 -21.70 -15.34
N PRO A 117 5.50 -21.59 -14.68
CA PRO A 117 6.81 -21.69 -15.35
C PRO A 117 7.11 -23.11 -15.87
N SER A 118 6.41 -24.14 -15.38
CA SER A 118 6.61 -25.52 -15.84
C SER A 118 5.86 -25.86 -17.12
N CYS A 119 4.68 -25.25 -17.36
CA CYS A 119 3.84 -25.59 -18.51
C CYS A 119 3.36 -24.37 -19.32
N GLU A 120 3.78 -23.17 -18.92
CA GLU A 120 3.50 -21.88 -19.57
C GLU A 120 2.01 -21.55 -19.72
N ARG A 121 1.16 -22.23 -18.97
CA ARG A 121 -0.29 -21.97 -18.95
C ARG A 121 -0.65 -21.01 -17.84
N ARG A 122 -1.52 -20.06 -18.18
CA ARG A 122 -2.15 -19.14 -17.23
C ARG A 122 -3.33 -19.81 -16.54
N TRP A 123 -3.43 -19.65 -15.22
CA TRP A 123 -4.61 -20.01 -14.45
C TRP A 123 -4.91 -18.98 -13.38
N ARG A 124 -6.18 -18.88 -12.96
CA ARG A 124 -6.56 -18.03 -11.83
C ARG A 124 -6.39 -18.85 -10.55
N ALA A 125 -5.53 -18.40 -9.64
CA ALA A 125 -5.39 -19.02 -8.34
C ALA A 125 -6.74 -19.03 -7.61
N ASP A 126 -7.11 -20.19 -7.04
CA ASP A 126 -8.23 -20.28 -6.12
C ASP A 126 -7.81 -19.66 -4.79
N LEU A 127 -8.42 -18.53 -4.44
CA LEU A 127 -8.12 -17.76 -3.24
C LEU A 127 -8.95 -18.21 -2.03
N THR A 128 -9.71 -19.31 -2.13
CA THR A 128 -10.44 -19.85 -0.99
C THR A 128 -9.48 -20.39 0.07
N PRO A 129 -9.74 -20.14 1.37
CA PRO A 129 -8.91 -20.67 2.44
C PRO A 129 -8.84 -22.20 2.37
N GLY A 130 -7.64 -22.75 2.18
CA GLY A 130 -7.40 -24.20 2.08
C GLY A 130 -7.41 -24.77 0.66
N ALA A 131 -7.59 -23.94 -0.39
CA ALA A 131 -7.42 -24.38 -1.76
C ALA A 131 -6.00 -24.93 -2.01
N GLN A 132 -5.90 -26.03 -2.75
CA GLN A 132 -4.60 -26.56 -3.18
C GLN A 132 -4.05 -25.72 -4.33
N TYR A 133 -2.90 -25.10 -4.10
CA TYR A 133 -2.26 -24.13 -5.00
C TYR A 133 -1.48 -24.76 -6.17
N PHE A 134 -1.69 -26.05 -6.48
CA PHE A 134 -0.98 -26.68 -7.59
C PHE A 134 -1.60 -26.26 -8.93
N CYS A 135 -0.73 -26.04 -9.92
CA CYS A 135 -1.13 -25.75 -11.28
C CYS A 135 -2.08 -26.85 -11.76
N PRO A 136 -3.34 -26.53 -12.10
CA PRO A 136 -4.34 -27.54 -12.42
C PRO A 136 -4.04 -28.27 -13.73
N PHE A 137 -3.04 -27.80 -14.49
CA PHE A 137 -2.68 -28.37 -15.79
C PHE A 137 -1.54 -29.38 -15.71
N CYS A 138 -0.49 -29.11 -14.94
CA CYS A 138 0.68 -29.98 -14.86
C CYS A 138 0.91 -30.59 -13.48
N GLY A 139 0.29 -30.06 -12.42
CA GLY A 139 0.51 -30.48 -11.03
C GLY A 139 1.93 -30.21 -10.49
N GLN A 140 2.84 -29.65 -11.32
CA GLN A 140 4.26 -29.52 -11.02
C GLN A 140 4.68 -28.16 -10.46
N HIS A 141 3.76 -27.20 -10.40
CA HIS A 141 4.08 -25.86 -9.94
C HIS A 141 3.02 -25.30 -9.02
N ARG A 142 3.43 -24.65 -7.94
CA ARG A 142 2.51 -23.95 -7.03
C ARG A 142 2.36 -22.50 -7.50
N SER A 143 1.15 -22.00 -7.74
CA SER A 143 0.99 -20.56 -8.05
C SER A 143 1.53 -19.71 -6.91
N ASP A 144 2.25 -18.64 -7.24
CA ASP A 144 2.79 -17.64 -6.33
C ASP A 144 1.80 -16.47 -6.02
#